data_AF-A0A4P8TIQ3-F1
#
_entry.id   AF-A0A4P8TIQ3-F1
#
_cell.length_a   1.000
_cell.length_b   1.000
_cell.length_c   1.000
_cell.angle_alpha   90.00
_cell.angle_beta   90.00
_cell.angle_gamma   90.00
#
_symmetry.space_group_name_H-M   'P 1'
#
loop_
_entity.id
_entity.type
_entity.pdbx_description
1 polymer ?
#
loop_
_entity_poly.entity_id
_entity_poly.type
_entity_poly.pdbx_seq_one_letter_code
_entity_poly.pdbx_strand_id
1 'polypeptide(L)'
;MARRGRTHAAGATAGLVAVGLALAGCGSTSEYEGEFTVANGDSSFYVGNLHRSDTVTVTCSEKGGTITATITASDDGAEFTTTQPDEGSGLAGGTLTMDGEEFTWEVRDGATADDEKPFVDEMQTGEPVSWSDTGILEFGSGLRQATTKSDEGEVRVQIPGQVDCSGGSGG
;
A
#
# COMPACT_ATOMS: atom_id res chain seq x y z
N MET A 1 -2.35 -61.36 -22.30
CA MET A 1 -2.94 -60.90 -21.02
C MET A 1 -1.79 -60.67 -20.03
N ALA A 2 -1.44 -59.41 -19.73
CA ALA A 2 -0.41 -59.09 -18.74
C ALA A 2 -1.02 -58.99 -17.33
N ARG A 3 -0.23 -59.25 -16.28
CA ARG A 3 -0.69 -59.27 -14.88
C ARG A 3 -0.33 -57.98 -14.13
N ARG A 4 -1.09 -57.71 -13.07
CA ARG A 4 -0.69 -56.86 -11.92
C ARG A 4 0.66 -57.38 -11.37
N GLY A 5 1.56 -56.59 -10.79
CA GLY A 5 1.44 -55.19 -10.33
C GLY A 5 1.41 -55.12 -8.80
N ARG A 6 2.58 -54.97 -8.15
CA ARG A 6 2.75 -54.48 -6.76
C ARG A 6 4.19 -54.07 -6.46
N THR A 7 4.36 -53.24 -5.43
CA THR A 7 5.57 -52.50 -5.05
C THR A 7 6.31 -53.10 -3.84
N HIS A 8 7.64 -52.98 -3.84
CA HIS A 8 8.57 -53.01 -2.69
C HIS A 8 9.88 -52.28 -3.10
N ALA A 9 10.76 -51.77 -2.25
CA ALA A 9 10.64 -51.10 -0.93
C ALA A 9 12.06 -50.65 -0.47
N ALA A 10 12.22 -49.45 0.15
CA ALA A 10 13.50 -48.85 0.64
C ALA A 10 14.59 -48.65 -0.44
N GLY A 11 15.55 -47.72 -0.42
CA GLY A 11 16.31 -47.00 0.61
C GLY A 11 17.77 -46.92 0.08
N ALA A 12 18.68 -46.02 0.47
CA ALA A 12 18.64 -44.90 1.41
C ALA A 12 19.79 -43.89 1.11
N THR A 13 19.75 -42.73 1.80
CA THR A 13 20.90 -41.86 2.17
C THR A 13 21.98 -41.48 1.12
N ALA A 14 21.85 -40.27 0.57
CA ALA A 14 22.92 -39.24 0.54
C ALA A 14 22.26 -37.87 0.23
N GLY A 15 22.71 -36.71 0.73
CA GLY A 15 23.89 -36.48 1.58
C GLY A 15 24.76 -35.32 1.09
N LEU A 16 24.17 -34.16 0.80
CA LEU A 16 24.91 -32.96 0.40
C LEU A 16 24.25 -31.70 0.98
N VAL A 17 24.90 -31.13 2.00
CA VAL A 17 24.50 -29.87 2.62
C VAL A 17 25.19 -28.73 1.86
N ALA A 18 24.41 -27.96 1.11
CA ALA A 18 24.88 -26.74 0.46
C ALA A 18 24.64 -25.54 1.39
N VAL A 19 25.60 -25.26 2.30
CA VAL A 19 25.61 -24.02 3.08
C VAL A 19 25.95 -22.85 2.15
N GLY A 20 24.94 -22.03 1.85
CA GLY A 20 25.04 -20.82 1.04
C GLY A 20 25.02 -19.54 1.87
N LEU A 21 25.98 -19.36 2.78
CA LEU A 21 26.30 -18.04 3.36
C LEU A 21 27.53 -17.47 2.62
N ALA A 22 27.67 -16.18 2.30
CA ALA A 22 26.76 -15.02 2.30
C ALA A 22 27.46 -13.93 1.40
N LEU A 23 27.34 -12.60 1.46
CA LEU A 23 26.67 -11.65 2.37
C LEU A 23 26.57 -10.25 1.70
N ALA A 24 25.38 -9.82 1.25
CA ALA A 24 25.09 -8.39 1.00
C ALA A 24 23.59 -8.11 0.74
N GLY A 25 22.93 -7.39 1.66
CA GLY A 25 21.86 -6.42 1.34
C GLY A 25 20.71 -6.79 0.40
N CYS A 26 20.01 -7.92 0.62
CA CYS A 26 18.69 -8.17 0.02
C CYS A 26 17.71 -8.64 1.08
N GLY A 27 16.89 -7.73 1.61
CA GLY A 27 15.59 -8.11 2.15
C GLY A 27 14.68 -8.49 0.99
N SER A 28 14.14 -9.71 1.00
CA SER A 28 13.11 -10.12 0.05
C SER A 28 11.87 -9.26 0.29
N THR A 29 11.30 -8.68 -0.75
CA THR A 29 9.96 -8.09 -0.66
C THR A 29 8.94 -9.22 -0.47
N SER A 30 8.09 -9.12 0.55
CA SER A 30 6.84 -9.87 0.63
C SER A 30 5.70 -9.05 0.02
N GLU A 31 4.73 -9.70 -0.61
CA GLU A 31 3.53 -9.08 -1.20
C GLU A 31 2.31 -9.86 -0.71
N TYR A 32 1.25 -9.17 -0.30
CA TYR A 32 0.05 -9.74 0.30
C TYR A 32 -1.17 -8.82 0.10
N GLU A 33 -2.37 -9.39 0.15
CA GLU A 33 -3.61 -8.61 0.08
C GLU A 33 -3.83 -7.85 1.41
N GLY A 34 -4.19 -6.57 1.32
CA GLY A 34 -4.62 -5.76 2.48
C GLY A 34 -6.13 -5.79 2.67
N GLU A 35 -6.61 -5.65 3.91
CA GLU A 35 -8.05 -5.50 4.16
C GLU A 35 -8.46 -4.02 4.14
N PHE A 36 -9.56 -3.70 3.46
CA PHE A 36 -10.13 -2.35 3.46
C PHE A 36 -11.45 -2.33 4.24
N THR A 37 -11.50 -1.54 5.32
CA THR A 37 -12.69 -1.35 6.16
C THR A 37 -13.26 0.07 5.97
N VAL A 38 -14.45 0.13 5.39
CA VAL A 38 -15.22 1.37 5.17
C VAL A 38 -15.78 1.92 6.49
N ALA A 39 -15.50 3.19 6.80
CA ALA A 39 -16.12 3.89 7.93
C ALA A 39 -17.61 4.17 7.69
N ASN A 40 -18.45 3.95 8.72
CA ASN A 40 -19.90 4.22 8.75
C ASN A 40 -20.76 3.54 7.66
N GLY A 41 -20.18 2.76 6.76
CA GLY A 41 -20.86 2.23 5.58
C GLY A 41 -20.97 3.24 4.42
N ASP A 42 -20.23 4.35 4.45
CA ASP A 42 -20.11 5.29 3.33
C ASP A 42 -19.29 4.65 2.21
N SER A 43 -19.95 3.97 1.27
CA SER A 43 -19.29 3.27 0.15
C SER A 43 -18.61 4.19 -0.87
N SER A 44 -18.45 5.48 -0.59
CA SER A 44 -18.11 6.51 -1.57
C SER A 44 -16.80 7.23 -1.28
N PHE A 45 -15.89 7.26 -2.25
CA PHE A 45 -14.50 7.70 -2.08
C PHE A 45 -13.92 8.32 -3.35
N TYR A 46 -12.72 8.88 -3.22
CA TYR A 46 -11.92 9.43 -4.32
C TYR A 46 -10.53 8.80 -4.32
N VAL A 47 -10.07 8.38 -5.50
CA VAL A 47 -8.66 8.10 -5.82
C VAL A 47 -8.45 8.62 -7.23
N GLY A 48 -7.95 9.84 -7.38
CA GLY A 48 -8.02 10.62 -8.62
C GLY A 48 -9.15 11.64 -8.61
N ASN A 49 -9.86 11.78 -9.74
CA ASN A 49 -10.87 12.80 -10.00
C ASN A 49 -12.30 12.23 -10.18
N LEU A 50 -12.53 10.98 -9.77
CA LEU A 50 -13.84 10.34 -9.80
C LEU A 50 -14.30 9.98 -8.39
N HIS A 51 -15.56 10.35 -8.11
CA HIS A 51 -16.31 9.87 -6.96
C HIS A 51 -16.86 8.48 -7.28
N ARG A 52 -16.30 7.42 -6.67
CA ARG A 52 -16.66 6.02 -6.95
C ARG A 52 -17.53 5.44 -5.84
N SER A 53 -18.26 4.35 -6.12
CA SER A 53 -19.11 3.63 -5.15
C SER A 53 -18.74 2.15 -4.99
N ASP A 54 -17.61 1.76 -5.58
CA ASP A 54 -17.27 0.39 -5.96
C ASP A 54 -16.10 -0.15 -5.11
N THR A 55 -15.51 -1.30 -5.45
CA THR A 55 -14.40 -1.85 -4.65
C THR A 55 -13.04 -1.33 -5.10
N VAL A 56 -12.22 -0.84 -4.17
CA VAL A 56 -10.76 -0.76 -4.35
C VAL A 56 -10.11 -2.13 -4.13
N THR A 57 -8.99 -2.37 -4.80
CA THR A 57 -8.06 -3.45 -4.43
C THR A 57 -6.93 -2.86 -3.61
N VAL A 58 -6.50 -3.55 -2.54
CA VAL A 58 -5.32 -3.17 -1.75
C VAL A 58 -4.26 -4.27 -1.87
N THR A 59 -3.10 -3.91 -2.41
CA THR A 59 -1.89 -4.72 -2.33
C THR A 59 -0.95 -4.08 -1.31
N CYS A 60 -0.55 -4.84 -0.30
CA CYS A 60 0.46 -4.45 0.66
C CYS A 60 1.76 -5.18 0.35
N SER A 61 2.89 -4.55 0.63
CA SER A 61 4.21 -5.18 0.54
C SER A 61 5.10 -4.75 1.69
N GLU A 62 5.99 -5.61 2.15
CA GLU A 62 6.98 -5.27 3.17
C GLU A 62 8.39 -5.53 2.64
N LYS A 63 9.32 -4.61 2.93
CA LYS A 63 10.73 -4.76 2.54
C LYS A 63 11.67 -4.25 3.63
N GLY A 64 12.11 -5.16 4.49
CA GLY A 64 13.09 -4.86 5.54
C GLY A 64 12.51 -4.15 6.76
N GLY A 65 11.22 -4.38 7.06
CA GLY A 65 10.49 -3.74 8.15
C GLY A 65 9.67 -2.50 7.74
N THR A 66 9.86 -1.96 6.54
CA THR A 66 9.02 -0.88 5.99
C THR A 66 7.90 -1.47 5.13
N ILE A 67 6.65 -1.08 5.42
CA ILE A 67 5.46 -1.46 4.65
C ILE A 67 5.14 -0.39 3.58
N THR A 68 4.77 -0.82 2.38
CA THR A 68 4.20 0.00 1.31
C THR A 68 2.82 -0.55 0.94
N ALA A 69 1.82 0.34 0.89
CA ALA A 69 0.46 0.03 0.49
C ALA A 69 0.14 0.66 -0.88
N THR A 70 -0.38 -0.14 -1.79
CA THR A 70 -0.82 0.26 -3.13
C THR A 70 -2.31 -0.01 -3.27
N ILE A 71 -3.07 1.04 -3.55
CA ILE A 71 -4.54 1.03 -3.60
C ILE A 71 -4.95 1.35 -5.04
N THR A 72 -5.53 0.37 -5.72
CA THR A 72 -5.92 0.47 -7.13
C THR A 72 -7.44 0.59 -7.26
N ALA A 73 -7.91 1.59 -7.99
CA ALA A 73 -9.31 1.76 -8.37
C ALA A 73 -9.67 0.82 -9.54
N SER A 74 -10.79 0.11 -9.42
CA SER A 74 -11.13 -0.99 -10.34
C SER A 74 -11.56 -0.57 -11.76
N ASP A 75 -12.05 0.66 -11.93
CA ASP A 75 -12.77 1.08 -13.15
C ASP A 75 -11.88 1.73 -14.21
N ASP A 76 -10.87 2.48 -13.77
CA ASP A 76 -9.95 3.26 -14.60
C ASP A 76 -8.46 2.91 -14.36
N GLY A 77 -8.16 2.12 -13.32
CA GLY A 77 -6.79 1.77 -12.95
C GLY A 77 -6.02 2.91 -12.27
N ALA A 78 -6.69 3.94 -11.75
CA ALA A 78 -6.04 4.96 -10.93
C ALA A 78 -5.46 4.32 -9.66
N GLU A 79 -4.17 4.51 -9.43
CA GLU A 79 -3.42 3.80 -8.39
C GLU A 79 -2.74 4.78 -7.43
N PHE A 80 -2.97 4.64 -6.13
CA PHE A 80 -2.28 5.41 -5.10
C PHE A 80 -1.35 4.52 -4.28
N THR A 81 -0.07 4.86 -4.23
CA THR A 81 0.92 4.17 -3.40
C THR A 81 1.44 5.07 -2.30
N THR A 82 1.41 4.58 -1.06
CA THR A 82 1.96 5.23 0.14
C THR A 82 2.86 4.26 0.90
N THR A 83 3.86 4.79 1.60
CA THR A 83 4.86 4.00 2.33
C THR A 83 4.95 4.49 3.78
N GLN A 84 5.05 3.54 4.69
CA GLN A 84 5.22 3.75 6.12
C GLN A 84 6.48 4.60 6.39
N PRO A 85 6.44 5.60 7.30
CA PRO A 85 7.61 6.39 7.65
C PRO A 85 8.76 5.53 8.22
N ASP A 86 10.00 6.02 8.14
CA ASP A 86 11.20 5.31 8.64
C ASP A 86 11.12 4.95 10.14
N GLU A 87 10.40 5.74 10.94
CA GLU A 87 10.13 5.50 12.37
C GLU A 87 8.98 4.49 12.61
N GLY A 88 8.50 3.83 11.55
CA GLY A 88 7.42 2.84 11.57
C GLY A 88 6.01 3.39 11.76
N SER A 89 5.85 4.67 12.13
CA SER A 89 4.54 5.29 12.37
C SER A 89 4.59 6.81 12.13
N GLY A 90 3.42 7.44 11.98
CA GLY A 90 3.27 8.88 11.77
C GLY A 90 2.66 9.24 10.41
N LEU A 91 2.88 10.47 9.97
CA LEU A 91 2.27 11.02 8.76
C LEU A 91 3.11 10.69 7.52
N ALA A 92 2.47 10.12 6.50
CA ALA A 92 3.05 9.85 5.19
C ALA A 92 2.26 10.53 4.07
N GLY A 93 2.97 10.87 3.00
CA GLY A 93 2.36 11.25 1.73
C GLY A 93 2.12 10.02 0.85
N GLY A 94 2.32 10.19 -0.45
CA GLY A 94 2.23 9.10 -1.44
C GLY A 94 2.13 9.64 -2.86
N THR A 95 2.16 8.73 -3.84
CA THR A 95 2.01 9.05 -5.26
C THR A 95 0.72 8.44 -5.80
N LEU A 96 -0.13 9.28 -6.39
CA LEU A 96 -1.23 8.88 -7.25
C LEU A 96 -0.76 8.85 -8.71
N THR A 97 -1.00 7.74 -9.39
CA THR A 97 -0.81 7.58 -10.83
C THR A 97 -2.18 7.42 -11.49
N MET A 98 -2.52 8.30 -12.44
CA MET A 98 -3.76 8.22 -13.23
C MET A 98 -3.55 8.83 -14.62
N ASP A 99 -4.19 8.26 -15.66
CA ASP A 99 -4.07 8.69 -17.07
C ASP A 99 -2.62 8.81 -17.64
N GLY A 100 -1.64 8.20 -16.94
CA GLY A 100 -0.21 8.32 -17.27
C GLY A 100 0.49 9.54 -16.68
N GLU A 101 -0.15 10.24 -15.73
CA GLU A 101 0.41 11.33 -14.93
C GLU A 101 0.56 10.94 -13.46
N GLU A 102 1.56 11.51 -12.79
CA GLU A 102 1.89 11.25 -11.38
C GLU A 102 1.67 12.50 -10.52
N PHE A 103 1.06 12.34 -9.35
CA PHE A 103 0.82 13.38 -8.34
C PHE A 103 1.36 12.90 -6.99
N THR A 104 2.46 13.48 -6.53
CA THR A 104 3.16 13.08 -5.31
C THR A 104 2.98 14.10 -4.19
N TRP A 105 2.35 13.69 -3.10
CA TRP A 105 2.30 14.45 -1.85
C TRP A 105 3.56 14.17 -1.02
N GLU A 106 4.28 15.22 -0.67
CA GLU A 106 5.45 15.16 0.21
C GLU A 106 5.10 15.86 1.54
N VAL A 107 5.23 15.13 2.65
CA VAL A 107 4.96 15.66 4.00
C VAL A 107 6.21 16.38 4.50
N ARG A 108 6.02 17.56 5.11
CA ARG A 108 7.10 18.37 5.68
C ARG A 108 7.76 17.67 6.88
N ASP A 109 9.08 17.80 6.98
CA ASP A 109 9.84 17.44 8.19
C ASP A 109 9.20 18.03 9.45
N GLY A 110 8.86 17.16 10.40
CA GLY A 110 8.26 17.53 11.69
C GLY A 110 6.80 18.00 11.63
N ALA A 111 6.08 17.73 10.53
CA ALA A 111 4.64 18.00 10.46
C ALA A 111 3.84 17.16 11.47
N THR A 112 2.72 17.72 11.93
CA THR A 112 1.78 17.11 12.88
C THR A 112 0.36 17.12 12.33
N ALA A 113 -0.54 16.31 12.90
CA ALA A 113 -1.92 16.20 12.42
C ALA A 113 -2.74 17.49 12.62
N ASP A 114 -2.30 18.38 13.52
CA ASP A 114 -2.92 19.69 13.78
C ASP A 114 -2.41 20.81 12.84
N ASP A 115 -1.45 20.55 11.94
CA ASP A 115 -0.86 21.58 11.07
C ASP A 115 -1.78 21.99 9.90
N GLU A 116 -2.07 23.28 9.76
CA GLU A 116 -2.83 23.84 8.61
C GLU A 116 -2.15 23.64 7.23
N LYS A 117 -0.85 23.31 7.23
CA LYS A 117 -0.03 23.05 6.03
C LYS A 117 0.99 21.92 6.31
N PRO A 118 0.58 20.64 6.21
CA PRO A 118 1.46 19.50 6.45
C PRO A 118 2.33 19.15 5.24
N PHE A 119 1.98 19.60 4.03
CA PHE A 119 2.68 19.28 2.78
C PHE A 119 3.75 20.31 2.38
N VAL A 120 4.71 19.88 1.56
CA VAL A 120 5.82 20.73 1.06
C VAL A 120 5.38 21.66 -0.09
N ASP A 121 4.45 21.23 -0.95
CA ASP A 121 3.86 22.08 -2.01
C ASP A 121 2.65 22.85 -1.47
N GLU A 122 2.61 24.18 -1.69
CA GLU A 122 1.47 25.03 -1.31
C GLU A 122 0.19 24.77 -2.13
N MET A 123 0.28 24.03 -3.23
CA MET A 123 -0.87 23.56 -4.03
C MET A 123 -1.53 22.30 -3.44
N GLN A 124 -0.94 21.70 -2.41
CA GLN A 124 -1.43 20.50 -1.74
C GLN A 124 -2.16 20.85 -0.44
N THR A 125 -3.31 20.21 -0.20
CA THR A 125 -4.20 20.47 0.94
C THR A 125 -4.88 19.19 1.42
N GLY A 126 -5.57 19.28 2.57
CA GLY A 126 -6.14 18.12 3.26
C GLY A 126 -5.15 17.51 4.26
N GLU A 127 -5.40 16.27 4.66
CA GLU A 127 -4.62 15.55 5.67
C GLU A 127 -3.74 14.46 5.02
N PRO A 128 -2.50 14.22 5.50
CA PRO A 128 -1.68 13.10 5.05
C PRO A 128 -2.24 11.75 5.52
N VAL A 129 -1.69 10.65 4.98
CA VAL A 129 -2.00 9.30 5.48
C VAL A 129 -1.38 9.11 6.85
N SER A 130 -2.18 8.75 7.84
CA SER A 130 -1.70 8.37 9.17
C SER A 130 -1.36 6.87 9.18
N TRP A 131 -0.12 6.52 9.53
CA TRP A 131 0.36 5.15 9.69
C TRP A 131 0.54 4.78 11.16
N SER A 132 0.04 3.60 11.56
CA SER A 132 0.42 2.96 12.83
C SER A 132 1.73 2.17 12.71
N ASP A 133 2.32 1.86 13.87
CA ASP A 133 3.42 0.91 14.03
C ASP A 133 3.06 -0.53 13.60
N THR A 134 1.77 -0.84 13.51
CA THR A 134 1.24 -2.14 13.08
C THR A 134 0.91 -2.22 11.59
N GLY A 135 1.18 -1.18 10.79
CA GLY A 135 0.84 -1.17 9.36
C GLY A 135 -0.65 -0.90 9.07
N ILE A 136 -1.36 -0.25 9.97
CA ILE A 136 -2.70 0.29 9.73
C ILE A 136 -2.58 1.69 9.14
N LEU A 137 -3.42 2.04 8.16
CA LEU A 137 -3.48 3.32 7.48
C LEU A 137 -4.85 3.98 7.63
N GLU A 138 -4.89 5.29 7.89
CA GLU A 138 -6.08 6.13 7.88
C GLU A 138 -5.89 7.38 7.01
N PHE A 139 -6.93 7.82 6.30
CA PHE A 139 -6.86 8.90 5.29
C PHE A 139 -7.44 10.25 5.73
N GLY A 140 -8.10 10.34 6.89
CA GLY A 140 -8.74 11.58 7.36
C GLY A 140 -9.71 12.19 6.34
N SER A 141 -9.60 13.51 6.11
CA SER A 141 -10.29 14.24 5.03
C SER A 141 -9.69 14.07 3.63
N GLY A 142 -8.60 13.30 3.51
CA GLY A 142 -7.93 12.92 2.27
C GLY A 142 -6.93 13.94 1.74
N LEU A 143 -5.97 13.43 0.96
CA LEU A 143 -4.97 14.23 0.25
C LEU A 143 -5.60 14.91 -0.97
N ARG A 144 -5.24 16.16 -1.26
CA ARG A 144 -5.77 16.95 -2.38
C ARG A 144 -4.67 17.73 -3.06
N GLN A 145 -4.75 17.89 -4.38
CA GLN A 145 -3.84 18.75 -5.15
C GLN A 145 -4.59 19.42 -6.30
N ALA A 146 -4.46 20.75 -6.39
CA ALA A 146 -5.00 21.51 -7.52
C ALA A 146 -4.19 21.21 -8.80
N THR A 147 -4.86 21.01 -9.93
CA THR A 147 -4.21 20.68 -11.21
C THR A 147 -5.04 21.06 -12.43
N THR A 148 -4.38 21.46 -13.52
CA THR A 148 -5.01 21.67 -14.83
C THR A 148 -5.10 20.39 -15.67
N LYS A 149 -4.76 19.23 -15.08
CA LYS A 149 -4.78 17.90 -15.74
C LYS A 149 -6.04 17.08 -15.46
N SER A 150 -6.90 17.57 -14.57
CA SER A 150 -8.21 17.00 -14.24
C SER A 150 -9.31 17.97 -14.68
N ASP A 151 -10.40 17.46 -15.25
CA ASP A 151 -11.59 18.28 -15.57
C ASP A 151 -12.26 18.89 -14.31
N GLU A 152 -12.05 18.31 -13.12
CA GLU A 152 -12.49 18.91 -11.84
C GLU A 152 -11.59 20.09 -11.39
N GLY A 153 -10.40 20.27 -11.97
CA GLY A 153 -9.40 21.24 -11.51
C GLY A 153 -8.57 20.80 -10.28
N GLU A 154 -8.81 19.60 -9.75
CA GLU A 154 -8.04 18.96 -8.69
C GLU A 154 -8.01 17.43 -8.86
N VAL A 155 -7.12 16.78 -8.10
CA VAL A 155 -7.11 15.33 -7.84
C VAL A 155 -7.12 15.09 -6.33
N ARG A 156 -7.74 13.99 -5.91
CA ARG A 156 -8.02 13.66 -4.51
C ARG A 156 -7.70 12.21 -4.21
N VAL A 157 -7.17 11.93 -3.01
CA VAL A 157 -7.08 10.59 -2.43
C VAL A 157 -7.76 10.65 -1.07
N GLN A 158 -9.06 10.35 -1.06
CA GLN A 158 -9.92 10.43 0.12
C GLN A 158 -10.72 9.13 0.23
N ILE A 159 -10.32 8.28 1.16
CA ILE A 159 -10.89 6.94 1.38
C ILE A 159 -11.51 6.91 2.79
N PRO A 160 -12.84 6.71 2.94
CA PRO A 160 -13.50 6.79 4.24
C PRO A 160 -13.24 5.52 5.05
N GLY A 161 -12.35 5.61 6.03
CA GLY A 161 -12.02 4.52 6.95
C GLY A 161 -10.57 4.10 6.87
N GLN A 162 -10.33 2.80 6.97
CA GLN A 162 -9.05 2.23 7.35
C GLN A 162 -8.60 1.17 6.33
N VAL A 163 -7.31 1.18 6.00
CA VAL A 163 -6.65 0.07 5.31
C VAL A 163 -5.76 -0.66 6.32
N ASP A 164 -5.77 -1.99 6.30
CA ASP A 164 -4.97 -2.84 7.18
C ASP A 164 -3.94 -3.65 6.37
N CYS A 165 -2.66 -3.27 6.52
CA CYS A 165 -1.51 -4.01 6.00
C CYS A 165 -0.74 -4.77 7.10
N SER A 166 -1.31 -5.00 8.29
CA SER A 166 -0.66 -5.72 9.40
C SER A 166 -0.38 -7.20 9.09
N GLY A 167 -1.07 -7.77 8.10
CA GLY A 167 -0.94 -9.17 7.68
C GLY A 167 0.47 -9.61 7.25
N GLY A 168 1.36 -8.66 6.91
CA GLY A 168 2.75 -8.93 6.54
C GLY A 168 3.61 -9.46 7.69
N SER A 169 3.32 -9.07 8.93
CA SER A 169 4.11 -9.41 10.13
C SER A 169 3.99 -10.89 10.59
N GLY A 170 3.48 -11.79 9.73
CA GLY A 170 3.18 -13.19 10.03
C GLY A 170 3.91 -14.22 9.16
N GLY A 171 5.25 -14.11 9.02
CA GLY A 171 6.10 -15.02 8.21
C GLY A 171 7.27 -15.64 8.96
#